data_AF-A0A2D4JND7-F1
#
_entry.id   AF-A0A2D4JND7-F1
#
_cell.length_a   1.000
_cell.length_b   1.000
_cell.length_c   1.000
_cell.angle_alpha   90.00
_cell.angle_beta   90.00
_cell.angle_gamma   90.00
#
_symmetry.space_group_name_H-M   'P 1'
#
loop_
_entity.id
_entity.type
_entity.pdbx_description
1 polymer ?
#
loop_
_entity_poly.entity_id
_entity_poly.type
_entity_poly.pdbx_seq_one_letter_code
_entity_poly.pdbx_strand_id
1 'polypeptide(L)'
;GGREPPAASHDRQEVVDCRWSTPLEAVELFNSREIWIAPPQLYELCRLCHFSSLHDLERFSSERALEGCERWMPVTLMASDGHIKLLPGDDLYPKDPDFTGERKPLLTTNKSIEELMKETRNHHRTVIRRDNNVTIHMNIESKYKHVNPVRLDSNM
;
A
#
# COMPACT_ATOMS: atom_id res chain seq x y z
N GLY A 1 18.82 24.78 1.14
CA GLY A 1 18.17 25.87 1.88
C GLY A 1 16.70 25.57 1.95
N GLY A 2 16.22 25.08 3.10
CA GLY A 2 14.82 24.68 3.26
C GLY A 2 13.94 25.91 3.36
N ARG A 3 12.99 26.06 2.44
CA ARG A 3 11.83 26.94 2.65
C ARG A 3 10.99 26.32 3.77
N GLU A 4 10.43 27.14 4.65
CA GLU A 4 9.43 26.66 5.59
C GLU A 4 8.29 25.99 4.82
N PRO A 5 7.75 24.86 5.33
CA PRO A 5 6.60 24.23 4.70
C PRO A 5 5.45 25.22 4.61
N PRO A 6 4.66 25.21 3.51
CA PRO A 6 3.54 26.12 3.39
C PRO A 6 2.53 25.88 4.53
N ALA A 7 1.85 26.93 4.96
CA ALA A 7 0.89 26.85 6.04
C ALA A 7 -0.18 25.79 5.72
N ALA A 8 -0.36 24.82 6.62
CA ALA A 8 -1.43 23.84 6.57
C ALA A 8 -2.46 24.17 7.64
N SER A 9 -3.74 23.99 7.34
CA SER A 9 -4.83 24.14 8.29
C SER A 9 -5.77 22.96 8.16
N HIS A 10 -6.48 22.65 9.23
CA HIS A 10 -7.39 21.52 9.32
C HIS A 10 -8.77 21.99 9.80
N ASP A 11 -9.81 21.27 9.42
CA ASP A 11 -11.20 21.65 9.68
C ASP A 11 -11.69 21.33 11.11
N ARG A 12 -10.85 20.63 11.89
CA ARG A 12 -11.13 20.15 13.26
C ARG A 12 -12.30 19.15 13.32
N GLN A 13 -12.65 18.55 12.20
CA GLN A 13 -13.70 17.52 12.09
C GLN A 13 -13.11 16.26 11.48
N GLU A 14 -12.99 16.20 10.15
CA GLU A 14 -12.40 15.06 9.45
C GLU A 14 -10.87 15.08 9.57
N VAL A 15 -10.28 16.27 9.59
CA VAL A 15 -8.85 16.49 9.76
C VAL A 15 -8.60 17.24 11.07
N VAL A 16 -7.84 16.61 11.97
CA VAL A 16 -7.57 17.14 13.31
C VAL A 16 -6.11 17.57 13.51
N ASP A 17 -5.22 17.21 12.58
CA ASP A 17 -3.81 17.56 12.58
C ASP A 17 -3.23 17.54 11.15
N CYS A 18 -2.18 18.32 10.90
CA CYS A 18 -1.49 18.42 9.61
C CYS A 18 0.02 18.42 9.83
N ARG A 19 0.73 17.53 9.12
CA ARG A 19 2.19 17.44 9.16
C ARG A 19 2.74 17.39 7.74
N TRP A 20 3.78 18.17 7.49
CA TRP A 20 4.62 18.03 6.31
C TRP A 20 5.72 17.00 6.57
N SER A 21 5.87 16.05 5.66
CA SER A 21 6.93 15.05 5.66
C SER A 21 7.23 14.62 4.23
N THR A 22 8.46 14.16 3.99
CA THR A 22 8.76 13.39 2.78
C THR A 22 8.09 12.02 2.82
N PRO A 23 7.93 11.33 1.67
CA PRO A 23 7.42 9.97 1.65
C PRO A 23 8.25 9.00 2.50
N LEU A 24 9.58 9.12 2.44
CA LEU A 24 10.50 8.26 3.20
C LEU A 24 10.32 8.47 4.71
N GLU A 25 10.36 9.72 5.18
CA GLU A 25 10.15 10.04 6.61
C GLU A 25 8.80 9.51 7.11
N ALA A 26 7.72 9.64 6.32
CA ALA A 26 6.41 9.11 6.70
C ALA A 26 6.42 7.58 6.86
N VAL A 27 7.11 6.86 5.97
CA VAL A 27 7.24 5.40 6.09
C VAL A 27 8.15 5.00 7.24
N GLU A 28 9.21 5.76 7.53
CA GLU A 28 10.08 5.53 8.68
C GLU A 28 9.33 5.71 10.01
N LEU A 29 8.54 6.78 10.14
CA LEU A 29 7.67 7.01 11.31
C LEU A 29 6.60 5.93 11.46
N PHE A 30 6.10 5.41 10.35
CA PHE A 30 5.19 4.26 10.37
C PHE A 30 5.90 3.00 10.89
N ASN A 31 7.11 2.72 10.38
CA ASN A 31 7.91 1.56 10.77
C ASN A 31 8.35 1.63 12.25
N SER A 32 8.63 2.82 12.77
CA SER A 32 8.93 3.06 14.19
C SER A 32 7.69 3.07 15.09
N ARG A 33 6.49 2.93 14.52
CA ARG A 33 5.18 2.99 15.20
C ARG A 33 4.88 4.34 15.86
N GLU A 34 5.53 5.41 15.41
CA GLU A 34 5.25 6.78 15.87
C GLU A 34 3.95 7.31 15.27
N ILE A 35 3.58 6.85 14.07
CA ILE A 35 2.31 7.18 13.42
C ILE A 35 1.63 5.92 12.87
N TRP A 36 0.31 5.97 12.76
CA TRP A 36 -0.46 4.96 12.04
C TRP A 36 -0.81 5.47 10.64
N ILE A 37 -0.53 4.66 9.62
CA ILE A 37 -0.89 4.91 8.23
C ILE A 37 -1.72 3.72 7.76
N ALA A 38 -2.92 3.99 7.28
CA ALA A 38 -3.76 2.93 6.75
C ALA A 38 -3.12 2.27 5.51
N PRO A 39 -3.35 0.96 5.27
CA PRO A 39 -2.63 0.21 4.24
C PRO A 39 -2.63 0.81 2.83
N PRO A 40 -3.74 1.38 2.31
CA PRO A 40 -3.73 2.02 0.99
C PRO A 40 -2.78 3.21 0.92
N GLN A 41 -2.76 4.06 1.95
CA GLN A 41 -1.88 5.22 2.03
C GLN A 41 -0.42 4.81 2.15
N LEU A 42 -0.12 3.79 2.96
CA LEU A 42 1.24 3.25 3.10
C LEU A 42 1.77 2.72 1.75
N TYR A 43 0.92 2.02 1.01
CA TYR A 43 1.26 1.47 -0.30
C TYR A 43 1.66 2.56 -1.30
N GLU A 44 0.89 3.65 -1.37
CA GLU A 44 1.21 4.78 -2.25
C GLU A 44 2.43 5.58 -1.75
N LEU A 45 2.62 5.75 -0.43
CA LEU A 45 3.84 6.38 0.11
C LEU A 45 5.09 5.60 -0.30
N CYS A 46 5.07 4.27 -0.21
CA CYS A 46 6.16 3.43 -0.70
C CYS A 46 6.38 3.55 -2.22
N ARG A 47 5.37 3.88 -3.03
CA ARG A 47 5.59 4.22 -4.45
C ARG A 47 6.22 5.60 -4.61
N LEU A 48 5.77 6.56 -3.81
CA LEU A 48 6.28 7.93 -3.84
C LEU A 48 7.77 8.01 -3.44
N CYS A 49 8.28 7.07 -2.66
CA CYS A 49 9.70 6.95 -2.34
C CYS A 49 10.62 6.79 -3.57
N HIS A 50 10.10 6.45 -4.76
CA HIS A 50 10.89 6.43 -6.00
C HIS A 50 11.25 7.83 -6.52
N PHE A 51 10.56 8.89 -6.05
CA PHE A 51 10.72 10.24 -6.59
C PHE A 51 11.41 11.14 -5.57
N SER A 52 12.57 11.69 -5.96
CA SER A 52 13.34 12.63 -5.14
C SER A 52 12.81 14.06 -5.21
N SER A 53 11.93 14.37 -6.18
CA SER A 53 11.36 15.69 -6.37
C SER A 53 9.95 15.63 -6.97
N LEU A 54 9.20 16.72 -6.78
CA LEU A 54 7.88 16.89 -7.42
C LEU A 54 7.98 16.90 -8.95
N HIS A 55 9.08 17.41 -9.50
CA HIS A 55 9.30 17.43 -10.95
C HIS A 55 9.50 16.01 -11.51
N ASP A 56 10.20 15.12 -10.80
CA ASP A 56 10.34 13.72 -11.24
C ASP A 56 9.01 12.97 -11.18
N LEU A 57 8.20 13.24 -10.14
CA LEU A 57 6.84 12.70 -10.02
C LEU A 57 5.93 13.23 -11.14
N GLU A 58 5.99 14.53 -11.45
CA GLU A 58 5.23 15.14 -12.54
C GLU A 58 5.59 14.55 -13.89
N ARG A 59 6.90 14.42 -14.19
CA ARG A 59 7.38 13.81 -15.43
C ARG A 59 6.88 12.38 -15.55
N PHE A 60 7.08 11.57 -14.51
CA PHE A 60 6.58 10.19 -14.49
C PHE A 60 5.06 10.14 -14.71
N SER A 61 4.31 10.98 -14.01
CA SER A 61 2.85 11.01 -14.13
C SER A 61 2.39 11.43 -15.52
N SER A 62 3.09 12.37 -16.17
CA SER A 62 2.77 12.86 -17.51
C SER A 62 3.07 11.81 -18.58
N GLU A 63 4.22 11.14 -18.48
CA GLU A 63 4.58 10.03 -19.38
C GLU A 63 3.62 8.86 -19.22
N ARG A 64 3.28 8.52 -17.97
CA ARG A 64 2.34 7.44 -17.66
C ARG A 64 0.88 7.79 -17.98
N ALA A 65 0.50 9.06 -18.13
CA ALA A 65 -0.89 9.43 -18.41
C ALA A 65 -1.42 8.84 -19.73
N LEU A 66 -0.52 8.48 -20.65
CA LEU A 66 -0.83 7.77 -21.90
C LEU A 66 -1.04 6.26 -21.68
N GLU A 67 -0.60 5.75 -20.54
CA GLU A 67 -0.81 4.38 -20.11
C GLU A 67 -2.19 4.25 -19.45
N GLY A 68 -2.87 3.13 -19.69
CA GLY A 68 -4.18 2.87 -19.09
C GLY A 68 -4.18 2.84 -17.55
N CYS A 69 -5.36 2.62 -16.99
CA CYS A 69 -5.52 2.40 -15.56
C CYS A 69 -6.25 1.10 -15.29
N GLU A 70 -5.86 0.39 -14.22
CA GLU A 70 -6.63 -0.72 -13.69
C GLU A 70 -7.56 -0.20 -12.61
N ARG A 71 -8.85 -0.50 -12.69
CA ARG A 71 -9.72 -0.40 -11.52
C ARG A 71 -9.47 -1.61 -10.63
N TRP A 72 -9.04 -1.37 -9.40
CA TRP A 72 -8.78 -2.44 -8.45
C TRP A 72 -9.27 -2.07 -7.04
N MET A 73 -9.56 -3.10 -6.25
CA MET A 73 -9.93 -2.98 -4.85
C MET A 73 -9.26 -4.12 -4.07
N PRO A 74 -8.73 -3.86 -2.87
CA PRO A 74 -8.19 -4.91 -2.02
C PRO A 74 -9.29 -5.88 -1.57
N VAL A 75 -9.06 -7.18 -1.72
CA VAL A 75 -9.90 -8.24 -1.15
C VAL A 75 -9.28 -8.73 0.15
N THR A 76 -10.06 -8.82 1.22
CA THR A 76 -9.54 -9.26 2.52
C THR A 76 -9.64 -10.77 2.67
N LEU A 77 -8.51 -11.43 2.90
CA LEU A 77 -8.40 -12.82 3.31
C LEU A 77 -7.99 -12.90 4.79
N MET A 78 -8.87 -13.46 5.62
CA MET A 78 -8.59 -13.73 7.03
C MET A 78 -7.80 -15.04 7.17
N ALA A 79 -6.60 -14.95 7.72
CA ALA A 79 -5.74 -16.09 8.03
C ALA A 79 -5.80 -16.41 9.53
N SER A 80 -5.17 -17.51 9.94
CA SER A 80 -5.16 -17.93 11.35
C SER A 80 -4.24 -17.10 12.25
N ASP A 81 -3.44 -16.17 11.72
CA ASP A 81 -2.50 -15.31 12.45
C ASP A 81 -2.51 -13.83 11.99
N GLY A 82 -3.54 -13.42 11.25
CA GLY A 82 -3.70 -12.05 10.77
C GLY A 82 -4.66 -11.96 9.59
N HIS A 83 -4.51 -10.94 8.76
CA HIS A 83 -5.27 -10.83 7.53
C HIS A 83 -4.41 -10.26 6.40
N ILE A 84 -4.80 -10.58 5.18
CA ILE A 84 -4.10 -10.22 3.95
C ILE A 84 -5.05 -9.39 3.09
N LYS A 85 -4.60 -8.23 2.65
CA LYS A 85 -5.25 -7.42 1.60
C LYS A 85 -4.66 -7.85 0.26
N LEU A 86 -5.39 -8.69 -0.47
CA LEU A 86 -5.01 -9.21 -1.78
C LEU A 86 -5.30 -8.17 -2.85
N LEU A 87 -4.40 -7.99 -3.81
CA LEU A 87 -4.51 -7.07 -4.94
C LEU A 87 -4.42 -7.83 -6.28
N PRO A 88 -4.87 -7.24 -7.40
CA PRO A 88 -4.83 -7.93 -8.69
C PRO A 88 -3.42 -8.40 -9.08
N GLY A 89 -3.35 -9.60 -9.64
CA GLY A 89 -2.09 -10.27 -9.99
C GLY A 89 -1.53 -11.14 -8.86
N ASP A 90 -2.09 -11.05 -7.65
CA ASP A 90 -1.84 -12.03 -6.60
C ASP A 90 -2.54 -13.36 -6.92
N ASP A 91 -1.87 -14.49 -6.66
CA ASP A 91 -2.43 -15.83 -6.95
C ASP A 91 -3.73 -16.13 -6.19
N LEU A 92 -3.94 -15.50 -5.03
CA LEU A 92 -5.16 -15.68 -4.23
C LEU A 92 -6.23 -14.62 -4.53
N TYR A 93 -5.94 -13.64 -5.39
CA TYR A 93 -6.93 -12.63 -5.75
C TYR A 93 -8.09 -13.29 -6.53
N PRO A 94 -9.36 -13.07 -6.13
CA PRO A 94 -10.49 -13.66 -6.83
C PRO A 94 -10.55 -13.21 -8.29
N LYS A 95 -10.94 -14.13 -9.19
CA LYS A 95 -11.18 -13.80 -10.60
C LYS A 95 -12.37 -12.85 -10.80
N ASP A 96 -13.34 -12.89 -9.89
CA ASP A 96 -14.55 -12.06 -9.88
C ASP A 96 -14.75 -11.47 -8.47
N PRO A 97 -13.99 -10.41 -8.11
CA PRO A 97 -14.11 -9.77 -6.80
C PRO A 97 -15.41 -8.97 -6.69
N ASP A 98 -16.01 -8.97 -5.50
CA ASP A 98 -17.21 -8.19 -5.23
C ASP A 98 -16.87 -6.70 -5.00
N PHE A 99 -17.03 -5.90 -6.04
CA PHE A 99 -16.82 -4.44 -5.98
C PHE A 99 -17.97 -3.67 -5.32
N THR A 100 -19.13 -4.32 -5.12
CA THR A 100 -20.35 -3.67 -4.61
C THR A 100 -20.51 -3.85 -3.10
N GLY A 101 -19.90 -4.91 -2.55
CA GLY A 101 -20.09 -5.32 -1.17
C GLY A 101 -21.40 -6.08 -0.93
N GLU A 102 -22.20 -6.35 -1.98
CA GLU A 102 -23.47 -7.09 -1.87
C GLU A 102 -23.27 -8.56 -1.54
N ARG A 103 -22.23 -9.19 -2.08
CA ARG A 103 -21.91 -10.60 -1.87
C ARG A 103 -21.20 -10.84 -0.53
N LYS A 104 -20.63 -9.79 0.08
CA LYS A 104 -19.86 -9.83 1.34
C LYS A 104 -18.93 -11.06 1.47
N PRO A 105 -18.12 -11.43 0.46
CA PRO A 105 -17.31 -12.62 0.58
C PRO A 105 -16.15 -12.33 1.55
N LEU A 106 -16.35 -12.65 2.83
CA LEU A 106 -15.26 -12.74 3.78
C LEU A 106 -14.47 -14.00 3.41
N LEU A 107 -13.33 -13.84 2.73
CA LEU A 107 -12.45 -14.96 2.48
C LEU A 107 -11.77 -15.33 3.79
N THR A 108 -11.90 -16.57 4.22
CA THR A 108 -11.31 -17.07 5.47
C THR A 108 -10.57 -18.37 5.23
N THR A 109 -9.46 -18.57 5.94
CA THR A 109 -8.70 -19.82 5.92
C THR A 109 -8.15 -20.12 7.32
N ASN A 110 -7.95 -21.41 7.62
CA ASN A 110 -7.27 -21.85 8.83
C ASN A 110 -5.74 -21.84 8.71
N LYS A 111 -5.21 -21.58 7.50
CA LYS A 111 -3.77 -21.45 7.26
C LYS A 111 -3.21 -20.17 7.85
N SER A 112 -1.97 -20.25 8.32
CA SER A 112 -1.16 -19.10 8.68
C SER A 112 -0.73 -18.31 7.44
N ILE A 113 -0.38 -17.04 7.65
CA ILE A 113 0.22 -16.19 6.62
C ILE A 113 1.46 -16.86 6.02
N GLU A 114 2.31 -17.49 6.84
CA GLU A 114 3.54 -18.13 6.34
C GLU A 114 3.26 -19.29 5.38
N GLU A 115 2.28 -20.14 5.70
CA GLU A 115 1.83 -21.21 4.81
C GLU A 115 1.29 -20.64 3.49
N LEU A 116 0.45 -19.60 3.56
CA LEU A 116 -0.09 -18.93 2.38
C LEU A 116 1.00 -18.31 1.50
N MET A 117 2.06 -17.75 2.10
CA MET A 117 3.20 -17.20 1.36
C MET A 117 4.04 -18.27 0.65
N LYS A 118 4.06 -19.51 1.15
CA LYS A 118 4.79 -20.64 0.53
C LYS A 118 4.02 -21.31 -0.59
N GLU A 119 2.68 -21.28 -0.52
CA GLU A 119 1.80 -21.91 -1.51
C GLU A 119 1.58 -21.08 -2.77
N THR A 120 1.88 -19.78 -2.69
CA THR A 120 1.68 -18.84 -3.79
C THR A 120 3.01 -18.40 -4.39
N ARG A 121 3.01 -18.12 -5.69
CA ARG A 121 4.18 -17.64 -6.43
C ARG A 121 4.09 -16.14 -6.67
N ASN A 122 2.95 -15.67 -7.15
CA ASN A 122 2.71 -14.26 -7.43
C ASN A 122 2.09 -13.60 -6.21
N HIS A 123 2.81 -12.62 -5.68
CA HIS A 123 2.42 -11.81 -4.54
C HIS A 123 2.17 -10.40 -5.01
N HIS A 124 0.97 -9.91 -4.68
CA HIS A 124 0.63 -8.51 -4.71
C HIS A 124 -0.35 -8.28 -3.56
N ARG A 125 0.21 -8.13 -2.36
CA ARG A 125 -0.58 -8.16 -1.13
C ARG A 125 0.02 -7.30 -0.03
N THR A 126 -0.85 -6.80 0.85
CA THR A 126 -0.45 -6.24 2.14
C THR A 126 -0.83 -7.22 3.24
N VAL A 127 0.16 -7.64 4.03
CA VAL A 127 0.00 -8.54 5.17
C VAL A 127 -0.12 -7.71 6.43
N ILE A 128 -1.14 -7.99 7.24
CA ILE A 128 -1.39 -7.32 8.53
C ILE A 128 -1.48 -8.41 9.60
N ARG A 129 -0.44 -8.50 10.43
CA ARG A 129 -0.35 -9.48 11.51
C ARG A 129 -1.13 -9.01 12.75
N ARG A 130 -1.39 -9.92 13.69
CA ARG A 130 -2.14 -9.63 14.93
C ARG A 130 -1.52 -8.54 15.81
N ASP A 131 -0.20 -8.37 15.75
CA ASP A 131 0.54 -7.32 16.44
C ASP A 131 0.48 -5.97 15.70
N ASN A 132 -0.40 -5.85 14.69
CA ASN A 132 -0.54 -4.74 13.77
C ASN A 132 0.72 -4.45 12.95
N ASN A 133 1.65 -5.39 12.83
CA ASN A 133 2.74 -5.28 11.88
C ASN A 133 2.17 -5.38 10.45
N VAL A 134 2.43 -4.35 9.65
CA VAL A 134 1.99 -4.24 8.26
C VAL A 134 3.21 -4.38 7.34
N THR A 135 3.14 -5.29 6.37
CA THR A 135 4.18 -5.46 5.35
C THR A 135 3.58 -5.57 3.96
N ILE A 136 4.25 -4.99 2.97
CA ILE A 136 3.84 -5.06 1.56
C ILE A 136 4.70 -6.10 0.86
N HIS A 137 4.06 -7.04 0.17
CA HIS A 137 4.71 -8.09 -0.60
C HIS A 137 4.26 -7.97 -2.05
N MET A 138 5.17 -7.52 -2.92
CA MET A 138 4.93 -7.42 -4.34
C MET A 138 6.13 -7.98 -5.11
N ASN A 139 5.92 -9.02 -5.92
CA ASN A 139 6.96 -9.62 -6.76
C ASN A 139 6.54 -9.76 -8.24
N ILE A 140 5.45 -9.11 -8.62
CA ILE A 140 4.98 -8.99 -9.99
C ILE A 140 5.34 -7.64 -10.57
N GLU A 141 5.35 -7.53 -11.90
CA GLU A 141 5.44 -6.23 -12.58
C GLU A 141 4.10 -5.51 -12.52
N SER A 142 4.12 -4.22 -12.17
CA SER A 142 2.92 -3.39 -12.26
C SER A 142 2.47 -3.20 -13.70
N LYS A 143 1.16 -3.28 -13.94
CA LYS A 143 0.58 -2.94 -15.25
C LYS A 143 0.73 -1.45 -15.57
N TYR A 144 0.61 -1.11 -16.85
CA TYR A 144 0.54 0.28 -17.32
C TYR A 144 1.75 1.12 -16.89
N LYS A 145 2.95 0.51 -16.95
CA LYS A 145 4.24 1.10 -16.58
C LYS A 145 4.23 1.82 -15.23
N HIS A 146 3.42 1.34 -14.27
CA HIS A 146 3.44 1.88 -12.93
C HIS A 146 4.70 1.42 -12.19
N VAL A 147 5.12 2.17 -11.18
CA VAL A 147 6.14 1.74 -10.23
C VAL A 147 5.56 0.83 -9.15
N ASN A 148 6.33 -0.19 -8.74
CA ASN A 148 6.02 -1.01 -7.57
C ASN A 148 6.37 -0.26 -6.28
N PRO A 149 5.70 -0.52 -5.15
CA PRO A 149 6.12 0.00 -3.84
C PRO A 149 7.56 -0.39 -3.52
N VAL A 150 8.36 0.53 -2.99
CA VAL A 150 9.69 0.18 -2.49
C VAL A 150 9.57 -0.79 -1.31
N ARG A 151 10.53 -1.70 -1.22
CA ARG A 151 10.75 -2.51 -0.02
C ARG A 151 11.76 -1.79 0.86
N LEU A 152 11.29 -1.10 1.89
CA LEU A 152 12.15 -0.51 2.89
C LEU A 152 12.47 -1.60 3.91
N ASP A 153 13.56 -2.35 3.65
CA ASP A 153 14.08 -3.28 4.65
C ASP A 153 14.62 -2.46 5.83
N SER A 154 14.46 -2.96 7.06
CA SER A 154 14.77 -2.26 8.32
C SER A 154 16.27 -1.98 8.58
N ASN A 155 17.11 -2.00 7.55
CA ASN A 155 18.52 -1.67 7.62
C ASN A 155 18.84 -0.51 6.65
N MET A 156 18.57 0.71 7.10
CA MET A 156 19.37 1.89 6.74
C MET A 156 20.00 2.44 8.01
#